data_AF-A0A2E8UNY5-F1
#
_entry.id   AF-A0A2E8UNY5-F1
#
_cell.length_a   1.000
_cell.length_b   1.000
_cell.length_c   1.000
_cell.angle_alpha   90.00
_cell.angle_beta   90.00
_cell.angle_gamma   90.00
#
_symmetry.space_group_name_H-M   'P 1'
#
loop_
_entity.id
_entity.type
_entity.pdbx_description
1 polymer ?
#
loop_
_entity_poly.entity_id
_entity_poly.type
_entity_poly.pdbx_seq_one_letter_code
_entity_poly.pdbx_strand_id
1 'polypeptide(L)'
;MKITQVILVVAGLGATAWGYWTSLEDEPKFRAPVDASLESKESVDALGLLRQLVKSTNTLDACMSPKAPPMARRQVLQWSGRFKKGSSLVLKEAAWKGEYFSIAVTQAGVNEEPQAHYFHMVKDSDGTLRILGLQN
;
A
#
# COMPACT_ATOMS: atom_id res chain seq x y z
N MET A 1 6.67 22.15 36.23
CA MET A 1 7.02 22.45 34.82
C MET A 1 6.21 21.51 33.94
N LYS A 2 5.56 22.08 32.92
CA LYS A 2 4.47 21.46 32.14
C LYS A 2 5.01 20.39 31.19
N ILE A 3 4.34 19.23 31.17
CA ILE A 3 4.55 18.14 30.22
C ILE A 3 3.90 18.56 28.91
N THR A 4 4.71 18.70 27.86
CA THR A 4 4.26 19.04 26.50
C THR A 4 3.50 17.87 25.90
N GLN A 5 2.18 17.99 25.79
CA GLN A 5 1.35 17.05 25.02
C GLN A 5 1.58 17.28 23.53
N VAL A 6 2.06 16.25 22.83
CA VAL A 6 2.06 16.19 21.36
C VAL A 6 0.63 15.86 20.96
N ILE A 7 -0.09 16.85 20.43
CA ILE A 7 -1.44 16.69 19.88
C ILE A 7 -1.31 15.92 18.57
N LEU A 8 -1.59 14.62 18.64
CA LEU A 8 -1.79 13.77 17.47
C LEU A 8 -3.20 14.05 16.97
N VAL A 9 -3.31 14.85 15.91
CA VAL A 9 -4.59 15.15 15.26
C VAL A 9 -5.06 13.89 14.53
N VAL A 10 -5.86 13.08 15.22
CA VAL A 10 -6.67 12.03 14.62
C VAL A 10 -7.85 12.71 13.94
N ALA A 11 -7.73 12.98 12.64
CA ALA A 11 -8.88 13.34 11.82
C ALA A 11 -9.65 12.05 11.48
N GLY A 12 -10.45 11.58 12.44
CA GLY A 12 -11.54 10.67 12.16
C GLY A 12 -12.70 11.48 11.60
N LEU A 13 -13.24 11.05 10.45
CA LEU A 13 -14.65 11.18 10.05
C LEU A 13 -14.85 10.44 8.72
N GLY A 14 -15.47 9.28 8.82
CA GLY A 14 -15.89 8.45 7.68
C GLY A 14 -16.70 7.25 8.13
N ALA A 15 -17.51 7.39 9.18
CA ALA A 15 -18.53 6.42 9.53
C ALA A 15 -19.73 6.59 8.59
N THR A 16 -20.05 5.57 7.79
CA THR A 16 -21.42 5.13 7.48
C THR A 16 -21.36 3.92 6.55
N ALA A 17 -21.47 2.73 7.16
CA ALA A 17 -21.88 1.43 6.60
C ALA A 17 -20.85 0.33 6.85
N TRP A 18 -20.93 -0.37 8.00
CA TRP A 18 -20.54 -1.80 8.07
C TRP A 18 -21.06 -2.54 9.32
N GLY A 19 -22.29 -2.26 9.76
CA GLY A 19 -22.95 -2.94 10.87
C GLY A 19 -23.38 -4.40 10.61
N TYR A 20 -22.67 -5.13 9.74
CA TYR A 20 -23.06 -6.49 9.32
C TYR A 20 -21.92 -7.52 9.37
N TRP A 21 -20.75 -7.18 9.92
CA TRP A 21 -19.53 -8.04 9.86
C TRP A 21 -18.99 -8.52 11.21
N THR A 22 -19.69 -8.28 12.32
CA THR A 22 -19.23 -8.62 13.68
C THR A 22 -19.52 -10.07 14.10
N SER A 23 -19.86 -10.97 13.18
CA SER A 23 -20.13 -12.39 13.49
C SER A 23 -19.15 -13.38 12.86
N LEU A 24 -18.06 -12.89 12.26
CA LEU A 24 -16.98 -13.71 11.70
C LEU A 24 -15.62 -13.51 12.41
N GLU A 25 -15.61 -12.77 13.53
CA GLU A 25 -14.41 -12.39 14.28
C GLU A 25 -13.61 -13.55 14.90
N ASP A 26 -14.10 -14.79 14.85
CA ASP A 26 -13.38 -15.96 15.35
C ASP A 26 -12.59 -16.74 14.28
N GLU A 27 -12.62 -16.34 12.99
CA GLU A 27 -11.74 -16.95 11.98
C GLU A 27 -10.42 -16.16 11.84
N PRO A 28 -9.23 -16.79 11.99
CA PRO A 28 -7.92 -16.13 11.89
C PRO A 28 -7.60 -15.53 10.49
N LYS A 29 -8.51 -15.68 9.53
CA LYS A 29 -8.39 -15.26 8.14
C LYS A 29 -8.88 -13.81 7.92
N PHE A 30 -9.61 -13.24 8.87
CA PHE A 30 -10.21 -11.91 8.76
C PHE A 30 -9.86 -11.01 9.94
N ARG A 31 -8.57 -10.90 10.27
CA ARG A 31 -8.10 -9.86 11.20
C ARG A 31 -8.44 -8.48 10.60
N ALA A 32 -9.12 -7.65 11.38
CA ALA A 32 -9.42 -6.27 11.01
C ALA A 32 -8.13 -5.56 10.52
N PRO A 33 -8.22 -4.67 9.51
CA PRO A 33 -7.06 -3.95 9.02
C PRO A 33 -6.34 -3.26 10.18
N VAL A 34 -5.05 -3.51 10.33
CA VAL A 34 -4.22 -2.79 11.29
C VAL A 34 -3.53 -1.69 10.53
N ASP A 35 -3.95 -0.46 10.76
CA ASP A 35 -3.33 0.72 10.16
C ASP A 35 -1.84 0.74 10.49
N ALA A 36 -1.03 0.84 9.46
CA ALA A 36 0.40 1.01 9.58
C ALA A 36 0.74 2.49 9.46
N SER A 37 1.68 2.95 10.29
CA SER A 37 2.20 4.31 10.13
C SER A 37 2.74 4.49 8.71
N LEU A 38 2.44 5.62 8.08
CA LEU A 38 3.00 6.01 6.78
C LEU A 38 4.53 6.13 6.82
N GLU A 39 5.09 6.33 8.01
CA GLU A 39 6.53 6.41 8.28
C GLU A 39 7.12 5.09 8.79
N SER A 40 6.32 4.03 8.89
CA SER A 40 6.82 2.70 9.26
C SER A 40 7.85 2.22 8.24
N LYS A 41 8.77 1.35 8.70
CA LYS A 41 9.78 0.75 7.83
C LYS A 41 9.14 0.07 6.62
N GLU A 42 8.06 -0.68 6.83
CA GLU A 42 7.33 -1.34 5.76
C GLU A 42 6.69 -0.37 4.76
N SER A 43 6.08 0.72 5.22
CA SER A 43 5.55 1.77 4.36
C SER A 43 6.63 2.42 3.49
N VAL A 44 7.79 2.71 4.09
CA VAL A 44 8.94 3.31 3.40
C VAL A 44 9.54 2.33 2.39
N ASP A 45 9.74 1.07 2.78
CA ASP A 45 10.28 0.01 1.92
C ASP A 45 9.33 -0.24 0.73
N ALA A 46 8.02 -0.31 0.98
CA ALA A 46 6.99 -0.50 -0.04
C ALA A 46 6.94 0.65 -1.06
N LEU A 47 6.95 1.90 -0.58
CA LEU A 47 7.01 3.07 -1.45
C LEU A 47 8.33 3.12 -2.24
N GLY A 48 9.44 2.72 -1.63
CA GLY A 48 10.74 2.59 -2.28
C GLY A 48 10.71 1.63 -3.47
N LEU A 49 10.10 0.46 -3.30
CA LEU A 49 9.91 -0.51 -4.37
C LEU A 49 9.09 0.06 -5.53
N LEU A 50 7.97 0.74 -5.24
CA LEU A 50 7.14 1.35 -6.28
C LEU A 50 7.86 2.47 -7.04
N ARG A 51 8.67 3.27 -6.34
CA ARG A 51 9.51 4.31 -6.97
C ARG A 51 10.56 3.70 -7.89
N GLN A 52 11.17 2.58 -7.51
CA GLN A 52 12.10 1.87 -8.38
C GLN A 52 11.40 1.37 -9.65
N LEU A 53 10.19 0.80 -9.51
CA LEU A 53 9.40 0.31 -10.65
C LEU A 53 8.98 1.41 -11.62
N VAL A 54 8.57 2.57 -11.11
CA VAL A 54 8.25 3.75 -11.94
C VAL A 54 9.50 4.30 -12.64
N LYS A 55 10.68 4.19 -12.00
CA LYS A 55 11.94 4.63 -12.61
C LYS A 55 12.43 3.68 -13.70
N SER A 56 12.24 2.37 -13.51
CA SER A 56 12.65 1.33 -14.46
C SER A 56 11.84 0.06 -14.25
N THR A 57 11.26 -0.47 -15.32
CA THR A 57 10.53 -1.73 -15.31
C THR A 57 11.44 -2.96 -15.29
N ASN A 58 12.76 -2.77 -15.42
CA ASN A 58 13.73 -3.88 -15.41
C ASN A 58 13.79 -4.62 -14.06
N THR A 59 13.35 -3.98 -12.97
CA THR A 59 13.31 -4.59 -11.64
C THR A 59 11.97 -5.26 -11.34
N LEU A 60 11.04 -5.33 -12.30
CA LEU A 60 9.70 -5.87 -12.08
C LEU A 60 9.73 -7.27 -11.48
N ASP A 61 10.51 -8.19 -12.05
CA ASP A 61 10.56 -9.57 -11.56
C ASP A 61 11.14 -9.67 -10.14
N ALA A 62 12.05 -8.78 -9.76
CA ALA A 62 12.61 -8.73 -8.41
C ALA A 62 11.63 -8.13 -7.38
N CYS A 63 10.79 -7.17 -7.81
CA CYS A 63 9.80 -6.55 -6.95
C CYS A 63 8.52 -7.38 -6.80
N MET A 64 8.21 -8.27 -7.74
CA MET A 64 7.02 -9.12 -7.71
C MET A 64 7.26 -10.38 -6.86
N SER A 65 6.23 -10.80 -6.13
CA SER A 65 6.24 -12.09 -5.44
C SER A 65 6.20 -13.23 -6.46
N PRO A 66 6.92 -14.35 -6.23
CA PRO A 66 6.76 -15.55 -7.05
C PRO A 66 5.32 -16.11 -7.02
N LYS A 67 4.56 -15.80 -5.96
CA LYS A 67 3.15 -16.17 -5.80
C LYS A 67 2.19 -15.24 -6.56
N ALA A 68 2.69 -14.14 -7.13
CA ALA A 68 1.85 -13.18 -7.84
C ALA A 68 1.31 -13.77 -9.15
N PRO A 69 -0.01 -13.64 -9.44
CA PRO A 69 -0.58 -14.16 -10.67
C PRO A 69 -0.02 -13.42 -11.91
N PRO A 70 0.08 -14.07 -13.07
CA PRO A 70 0.60 -13.44 -14.30
C PRO A 70 -0.14 -12.16 -14.70
N MET A 71 -1.45 -12.07 -14.42
CA MET A 71 -2.24 -10.87 -14.68
C MET A 71 -1.84 -9.69 -13.78
N ALA A 72 -1.52 -9.94 -12.51
CA ALA A 72 -1.03 -8.90 -11.61
C ALA A 72 0.28 -8.30 -12.12
N ARG A 73 1.20 -9.12 -12.65
CA ARG A 73 2.45 -8.63 -13.26
C ARG A 73 2.18 -7.67 -14.42
N ARG A 74 1.24 -8.02 -15.30
CA ARG A 74 0.85 -7.15 -16.42
C ARG A 74 0.23 -5.84 -15.94
N GLN A 75 -0.64 -5.89 -14.92
CA GLN A 75 -1.26 -4.70 -14.34
C GLN A 75 -0.22 -3.77 -13.72
N VAL A 76 0.72 -4.31 -12.94
CA VAL A 76 1.81 -3.53 -12.33
C VAL A 76 2.72 -2.92 -13.40
N LEU A 77 3.05 -3.67 -14.46
CA LEU A 77 3.83 -3.17 -15.59
C LEU A 77 3.11 -2.06 -16.36
N GLN A 78 1.82 -2.23 -16.63
CA GLN A 78 1.01 -1.21 -17.30
C GLN A 78 0.89 0.04 -16.43
N TRP A 79 0.69 -0.14 -15.13
CA TRP A 79 0.64 0.97 -14.18
C TRP A 79 1.96 1.72 -14.16
N SER A 80 3.10 1.05 -13.99
CA SER A 80 4.41 1.70 -13.92
C SER A 80 4.77 2.42 -15.23
N GLY A 81 4.40 1.84 -16.38
CA GLY A 81 4.59 2.44 -17.69
C GLY A 81 3.76 3.71 -17.96
N ARG A 82 2.70 3.98 -17.18
CA ARG A 82 1.91 5.22 -17.29
C ARG A 82 2.61 6.43 -16.68
N PHE A 83 3.58 6.22 -15.79
CA PHE A 83 4.27 7.30 -15.12
C PHE A 83 5.40 7.84 -16.02
N LYS A 84 5.42 9.17 -16.20
CA LYS A 84 6.54 9.83 -16.88
C LYS A 84 7.78 9.78 -15.97
N LYS A 85 8.95 9.69 -16.57
CA LYS A 85 10.24 9.78 -15.86
C LYS A 85 10.27 11.09 -15.04
N GLY A 86 10.43 10.99 -13.73
CA GLY A 86 10.38 12.14 -12.80
C GLY A 86 9.02 12.33 -12.10
N SER A 87 8.03 11.47 -12.35
CA SER A 87 6.80 11.44 -11.56
C SER A 87 7.12 11.04 -10.12
N SER A 88 6.58 11.77 -9.16
CA SER A 88 6.73 11.45 -7.74
C SER A 88 5.49 10.72 -7.24
N LEU A 89 5.71 9.73 -6.37
CA LEU A 89 4.66 8.96 -5.72
C LEU A 89 4.53 9.38 -4.25
N VAL A 90 3.29 9.56 -3.82
CA VAL A 90 2.91 9.88 -2.44
C VAL A 90 2.09 8.73 -1.87
N LEU A 91 2.54 8.22 -0.72
CA LEU A 91 1.80 7.24 0.06
C LEU A 91 0.64 7.94 0.78
N LYS A 92 -0.56 7.40 0.65
CA LYS A 92 -1.79 7.92 1.27
C LYS A 92 -2.26 7.06 2.43
N GLU A 93 -2.20 5.75 2.24
CA GLU A 93 -2.65 4.77 3.22
C GLU A 93 -1.67 3.60 3.27
N ALA A 94 -1.54 3.01 4.44
CA ALA A 94 -0.82 1.77 4.64
C ALA A 94 -1.52 0.97 5.73
N ALA A 95 -1.83 -0.30 5.47
CA ALA A 95 -2.50 -1.15 6.43
C ALA A 95 -2.14 -2.62 6.22
N TRP A 96 -2.00 -3.35 7.32
CA TRP A 96 -1.91 -4.81 7.30
C TRP A 96 -3.32 -5.41 7.28
N LYS A 97 -3.57 -6.31 6.32
CA LYS A 97 -4.81 -7.07 6.15
C LYS A 97 -4.46 -8.55 6.24
N GLY A 98 -4.43 -9.09 7.46
CA GLY A 98 -3.90 -10.44 7.71
C GLY A 98 -2.42 -10.54 7.35
N GLU A 99 -2.08 -11.38 6.38
CA GLU A 99 -0.70 -11.58 5.89
C GLU A 99 -0.29 -10.58 4.78
N TYR A 100 -1.22 -9.74 4.33
CA TYR A 100 -0.99 -8.81 3.23
C TYR A 100 -0.75 -7.40 3.76
N PHE A 101 0.25 -6.74 3.22
CA PHE A 101 0.47 -5.31 3.41
C PHE A 101 -0.15 -4.55 2.24
N SER A 102 -1.16 -3.75 2.52
CA SER A 102 -1.88 -2.93 1.54
C SER A 102 -1.39 -1.50 1.63
N ILE A 103 -0.95 -0.92 0.53
CA ILE A 103 -0.60 0.50 0.46
C ILE A 103 -1.38 1.22 -0.65
N ALA A 104 -1.84 2.43 -0.38
CA ALA A 104 -2.45 3.30 -1.37
C ALA A 104 -1.45 4.36 -1.81
N VAL A 105 -1.17 4.45 -3.10
CA VAL A 105 -0.28 5.47 -3.66
C VAL A 105 -0.99 6.35 -4.68
N THR A 106 -0.57 7.60 -4.71
CA THR A 106 -1.06 8.62 -5.65
C THR A 106 0.11 9.30 -6.33
N GLN A 107 -0.13 9.86 -7.52
CA GLN A 107 0.86 10.70 -8.18
C GLN A 107 0.87 12.11 -7.57
N ALA A 108 2.06 12.62 -7.26
CA ALA A 108 2.21 14.00 -6.80
C ALA A 108 1.97 15.00 -7.94
N GLY A 109 1.38 16.15 -7.62
CA GLY A 109 1.27 17.29 -8.55
C GLY A 109 0.20 17.15 -9.63
N VAL A 110 -0.76 16.23 -9.45
CA VAL A 110 -1.98 16.18 -10.28
C VAL A 110 -3.00 17.13 -9.65
N ASN A 111 -3.54 18.06 -10.44
CA ASN A 111 -4.47 19.10 -9.97
C ASN A 111 -5.90 18.58 -9.73
N GLU A 112 -6.22 17.39 -10.23
CA GLU A 112 -7.45 16.66 -9.94
C GLU A 112 -7.19 15.64 -8.82
N GLU A 113 -8.24 15.23 -8.08
CA GLU A 113 -8.12 14.20 -7.03
C GLU A 113 -7.40 12.97 -7.59
N PRO A 114 -6.12 12.76 -7.21
CA PRO A 114 -5.32 11.75 -7.87
C PRO A 114 -5.87 10.37 -7.48
N GLN A 115 -6.24 9.56 -8.48
CA GLN A 115 -6.73 8.22 -8.25
C GLN A 115 -5.71 7.44 -7.39
N ALA A 116 -6.17 6.95 -6.24
CA ALA A 116 -5.37 6.12 -5.37
C ALA A 116 -5.28 4.71 -5.97
N HIS A 117 -4.06 4.21 -6.10
CA HIS A 117 -3.78 2.86 -6.56
C HIS A 117 -3.35 1.99 -5.39
N TYR A 118 -4.08 0.90 -5.15
CA TYR A 118 -3.86 0.01 -4.02
C TYR A 118 -2.95 -1.14 -4.42
N PHE A 119 -1.77 -1.21 -3.81
CA PHE A 119 -0.86 -2.34 -3.96
C PHE A 119 -0.98 -3.28 -2.78
N HIS A 120 -1.12 -4.56 -3.10
CA HIS A 120 -1.10 -5.64 -2.13
C HIS A 120 0.26 -6.32 -2.18
N MET A 121 0.91 -6.42 -1.03
CA MET A 121 2.27 -6.93 -0.88
C MET A 121 2.31 -8.02 0.19
N VAL A 122 3.29 -8.89 0.09
CA VAL A 122 3.54 -9.96 1.07
C VAL A 122 5.02 -9.95 1.45
N LYS A 123 5.33 -10.30 2.70
CA LYS A 123 6.71 -10.63 3.08
C LYS A 123 7.04 -12.00 2.49
N ASP A 124 8.09 -12.07 1.68
CA ASP A 124 8.62 -13.34 1.18
C ASP A 124 9.40 -14.06 2.30
N SER A 125 9.90 -15.27 2.02
CA SER A 125 10.64 -16.09 3.00
C SER A 125 11.91 -15.42 3.55
N ASP A 126 12.46 -14.46 2.82
CA ASP A 126 13.61 -13.63 3.22
C ASP A 126 13.21 -12.39 4.05
N GLY A 127 11.92 -12.21 4.32
CA GLY A 127 11.38 -11.05 5.05
C GLY A 127 11.17 -9.80 4.18
N THR A 128 11.51 -9.85 2.89
CA THR A 128 11.38 -8.72 1.96
C THR A 128 9.94 -8.58 1.50
N LEU A 129 9.42 -7.34 1.51
CA LEU A 129 8.12 -7.04 0.91
C LEU A 129 8.18 -7.16 -0.61
N ARG A 130 7.28 -7.95 -1.19
CA ARG A 130 7.13 -8.10 -2.64
C ARG A 130 5.69 -7.94 -3.06
N ILE A 131 5.49 -7.39 -4.25
CA ILE A 131 4.17 -7.06 -4.79
C ILE A 131 3.46 -8.35 -5.21
N LEU A 132 2.25 -8.54 -4.69
CA LEU A 132 1.34 -9.60 -5.09
C LEU A 132 0.41 -9.13 -6.20
N GLY A 133 -0.03 -7.87 -6.16
CA GLY A 133 -0.86 -7.29 -7.21
C GLY A 133 -1.28 -5.86 -6.95
N LEU A 134 -2.08 -5.35 -7.89
CA LEU A 134 -2.59 -3.99 -7.94
C LEU A 134 -4.12 -4.03 -8.02
N GLN A 135 -4.77 -3.14 -7.30
CA GLN A 135 -6.21 -2.86 -7.35
C GLN A 135 -6.40 -1.36 -7.60
N ASN A 136 -7.22 -1.02 -8.59
CA ASN A 136 -7.55 0.37 -8.97
C ASN A 136 -8.97 0.73 -8.58
#